data_AF-A0A6S6SWT6-F1
#
_entry.id   AF-A0A6S6SWT6-F1
#
_cell.length_a   1.000
_cell.length_b   1.000
_cell.length_c   1.000
_cell.angle_alpha   90.00
_cell.angle_beta   90.00
_cell.angle_gamma   90.00
#
_symmetry.space_group_name_H-M   'P 1'
#
loop_
_entity.id
_entity.type
_entity.pdbx_description
1 polymer ?
#
loop_
_entity_poly.entity_id
_entity_poly.type
_entity_poly.pdbx_seq_one_letter_code
_entity_poly.pdbx_strand_id
1 'polypeptide(L)'
;MSKDLDERADFYEYDRLESKLNLEEISYKEILFISISFIKKIALAELNKNEIGLSHKYINIVLDAIDIVTNLENKSEEFKIYEFERVKIWKYHHEIQDKMSLDKLFLRVSVCCFFDESFAIKDSIHYNVEDVLDNLYTLLYELEPKLCKQFTDHVLSSICPLQTDSLNKK
;
A
#
# COMPACT_ATOMS: atom_id res chain seq x y z
N MET A 1 28.62 20.12 6.04
CA MET A 1 27.77 18.92 6.04
C MET A 1 26.63 19.19 5.07
N SER A 2 26.73 18.72 3.82
CA SER A 2 25.58 18.77 2.90
C SER A 2 24.59 17.71 3.38
N LYS A 3 23.40 18.16 3.77
CA LYS A 3 22.21 17.31 3.70
C LYS A 3 21.77 17.44 2.25
N ASP A 4 22.33 16.61 1.37
CA ASP A 4 21.72 16.43 0.06
C ASP A 4 20.44 15.65 0.33
N LEU A 5 19.35 16.42 0.41
CA LEU A 5 17.99 15.97 0.48
C LEU A 5 17.74 15.13 -0.78
N ASP A 6 17.26 13.90 -0.60
CA ASP A 6 16.73 13.09 -1.68
C ASP A 6 15.33 13.64 -2.02
N GLU A 7 15.29 14.85 -2.59
CA GLU A 7 14.10 15.72 -2.66
C GLU A 7 12.93 15.10 -3.43
N ARG A 8 13.14 13.97 -4.12
CA ARG A 8 12.16 13.25 -4.94
C ARG A 8 12.40 11.72 -4.95
N ALA A 9 12.70 11.13 -3.79
CA ALA A 9 12.88 9.67 -3.69
C ALA A 9 11.64 8.87 -4.15
N ASP A 10 10.44 9.45 -4.05
CA ASP A 10 9.21 8.94 -4.64
C ASP A 10 9.32 8.75 -6.16
N PHE A 11 9.74 9.80 -6.86
CA PHE A 11 9.84 9.84 -8.32
C PHE A 11 10.93 8.91 -8.84
N TYR A 12 12.13 8.96 -8.25
CA TYR A 12 13.25 8.13 -8.70
C TYR A 12 12.98 6.63 -8.54
N GLU A 13 12.32 6.26 -7.45
CA GLU A 13 12.03 4.85 -7.15
C GLU A 13 10.82 4.34 -7.95
N TYR A 14 9.87 5.22 -8.28
CA TYR A 14 8.81 4.93 -9.26
C TYR A 14 9.38 4.72 -10.68
N ASP A 15 10.21 5.64 -11.18
CA ASP A 15 10.92 5.49 -12.47
C ASP A 15 11.74 4.20 -12.52
N ARG A 16 12.41 3.85 -11.41
CA ARG A 16 13.18 2.60 -11.30
C ARG A 16 12.29 1.37 -11.41
N LEU A 17 11.06 1.42 -10.90
CA LEU A 17 10.09 0.35 -11.03
C LEU A 17 9.62 0.21 -12.49
N GLU A 18 9.19 1.30 -13.12
CA GLU A 18 8.71 1.33 -14.51
C GLU A 18 9.79 0.87 -15.50
N SER A 19 11.06 1.21 -15.27
CA SER A 19 12.17 0.77 -16.12
C SER A 19 12.44 -0.74 -16.08
N LYS A 20 11.88 -1.45 -15.10
CA LYS A 20 12.13 -2.88 -14.84
C LYS A 20 10.91 -3.77 -14.98
N LEU A 21 9.70 -3.20 -14.95
CA LEU A 21 8.45 -3.94 -15.01
C LEU A 21 7.54 -3.32 -16.06
N ASN A 22 6.85 -4.16 -16.84
CA ASN A 22 5.73 -3.71 -17.64
C ASN A 22 4.48 -3.60 -16.75
N LEU A 23 4.14 -2.38 -16.30
CA LEU A 23 3.01 -2.16 -15.40
C LEU A 23 1.67 -2.58 -16.02
N GLU A 24 1.53 -2.53 -17.35
CA GLU A 24 0.33 -2.98 -18.07
C GLU A 24 0.05 -4.48 -17.92
N GLU A 25 1.08 -5.29 -17.62
CA GLU A 25 0.97 -6.73 -17.43
C GLU A 25 0.65 -7.13 -15.98
N ILE A 26 0.72 -6.20 -15.04
CA ILE A 26 0.48 -6.47 -13.63
C ILE A 26 -0.97 -6.14 -13.30
N SER A 27 -1.68 -7.09 -12.70
CA SER A 27 -3.04 -6.79 -12.28
C SER A 27 -3.04 -5.82 -11.08
N TYR A 28 -4.04 -4.93 -11.05
CA TYR A 28 -4.32 -4.08 -9.89
C TYR A 28 -4.31 -4.89 -8.58
N LYS A 29 -4.92 -6.07 -8.60
CA LYS A 29 -5.00 -6.97 -7.45
C LYS A 29 -3.63 -7.35 -6.92
N GLU A 30 -2.69 -7.71 -7.80
CA GLU A 30 -1.32 -8.08 -7.42
C GLU A 30 -0.58 -6.93 -6.74
N ILE A 31 -0.66 -5.71 -7.29
CA ILE A 31 -0.04 -4.53 -6.68
C ILE A 31 -0.68 -4.19 -5.34
N LEU A 32 -2.00 -4.33 -5.22
CA LEU A 32 -2.71 -4.13 -3.97
C LEU A 32 -2.17 -5.06 -2.87
N PHE A 33 -2.00 -6.35 -3.17
CA PHE A 33 -1.46 -7.31 -2.22
C PHE A 33 -0.04 -7.02 -1.78
N ILE A 34 0.82 -6.69 -2.73
CA ILE A 34 2.22 -6.37 -2.45
C ILE A 34 2.27 -5.12 -1.55
N SER A 35 1.41 -4.14 -1.82
CA SER A 35 1.26 -2.94 -1.00
C SER A 35 0.77 -3.26 0.41
N ILE A 36 -0.29 -4.06 0.55
CA ILE A 36 -0.81 -4.53 1.86
C ILE A 36 0.28 -5.25 2.66
N SER A 37 1.00 -6.18 2.03
CA SER A 37 2.11 -6.92 2.63
C SER A 37 3.22 -5.97 3.12
N PHE A 38 3.56 -4.97 2.31
CA PHE A 38 4.57 -3.97 2.66
C PHE A 38 4.15 -3.10 3.84
N ILE A 39 2.91 -2.60 3.85
CA ILE A 39 2.36 -1.82 4.97
C ILE A 39 2.32 -2.68 6.25
N LYS A 40 1.95 -3.96 6.16
CA LYS A 40 2.02 -4.91 7.30
C LYS A 40 3.45 -4.99 7.85
N LYS A 41 4.45 -5.07 6.97
CA LYS A 41 5.86 -5.10 7.35
C LYS A 41 6.28 -3.83 8.09
N ILE A 42 5.87 -2.65 7.63
CA ILE A 42 6.15 -1.38 8.32
C ILE A 42 5.50 -1.38 9.72
N ALA A 43 4.21 -1.69 9.80
CA ALA A 43 3.47 -1.76 11.05
C ALA A 43 4.15 -2.68 12.09
N LEU A 44 4.54 -3.88 11.67
CA LEU A 44 5.23 -4.84 12.53
C LEU A 44 6.65 -4.38 12.93
N ALA A 45 7.36 -3.68 12.03
CA ALA A 45 8.66 -3.12 12.35
C ALA A 45 8.55 -2.02 13.42
N GLU A 46 7.54 -1.16 13.30
CA GLU A 46 7.30 -0.08 14.26
C GLU A 46 6.93 -0.59 15.66
N LEU A 47 6.13 -1.66 15.78
CA LEU A 47 5.86 -2.30 17.08
C LEU A 47 7.13 -2.79 17.79
N ASN A 48 8.13 -3.25 17.02
CA ASN A 48 9.32 -3.88 17.58
C ASN A 48 10.47 -2.89 17.82
N LYS A 49 10.58 -1.85 16.99
CA LYS A 49 11.75 -0.96 16.95
C LYS A 49 11.42 0.53 17.02
N ASN A 50 10.18 0.93 16.73
CA ASN A 50 9.72 2.32 16.70
C ASN A 50 10.69 3.24 15.92
N GLU A 51 10.98 2.91 14.66
CA GLU A 51 11.98 3.59 13.84
C GLU A 51 11.47 4.92 13.24
N ILE A 52 10.17 5.01 12.94
CA ILE A 52 9.52 6.15 12.29
C ILE A 52 8.74 6.99 13.32
N GLY A 53 8.41 6.41 14.48
CA GLY A 53 7.73 7.10 15.58
C GLY A 53 6.21 7.03 15.48
N LEU A 54 5.68 5.95 14.90
CA LEU A 54 4.24 5.72 14.81
C LEU A 54 3.68 5.27 16.16
N SER A 55 2.54 5.84 16.56
CA SER A 55 1.85 5.45 17.78
C SER A 55 1.20 4.06 17.63
N HIS A 56 1.37 3.24 18.67
CA HIS A 56 0.80 1.89 18.74
C HIS A 56 -0.71 1.87 18.51
N LYS A 57 -1.45 2.93 18.88
CA LYS A 57 -2.89 3.03 18.59
C LYS A 57 -3.16 2.85 17.10
N TYR A 58 -2.41 3.57 16.28
CA TYR A 58 -2.63 3.62 14.82
C TYR A 58 -2.05 2.42 14.11
N ILE A 59 -0.91 1.91 14.60
CA ILE A 59 -0.36 0.64 14.12
C ILE A 59 -1.37 -0.49 14.29
N ASN A 60 -2.01 -0.60 15.45
CA ASN A 60 -3.01 -1.64 15.71
C ASN A 60 -4.24 -1.49 14.80
N ILE A 61 -4.70 -0.26 14.55
CA ILE A 61 -5.82 -0.01 13.62
C ILE A 61 -5.45 -0.48 12.19
N VAL A 62 -4.23 -0.22 11.75
CA VAL A 62 -3.74 -0.67 10.43
C VAL A 62 -3.66 -2.19 10.36
N LEU A 63 -3.11 -2.85 11.39
CA LEU A 63 -3.02 -4.31 11.45
C LEU A 63 -4.42 -4.95 11.46
N ASP A 64 -5.35 -4.41 12.24
CA ASP A 64 -6.75 -4.86 12.25
C ASP A 64 -7.40 -4.71 10.87
N ALA A 65 -7.15 -3.59 10.18
CA ALA A 65 -7.66 -3.36 8.82
C ALA A 65 -7.06 -4.35 7.80
N ILE A 66 -5.76 -4.63 7.89
CA ILE A 66 -5.09 -5.63 7.03
C ILE A 66 -5.66 -7.02 7.29
N ASP A 67 -5.84 -7.40 8.55
CA ASP A 67 -6.37 -8.70 8.91
C ASP A 67 -7.83 -8.85 8.46
N ILE A 68 -8.63 -7.78 8.50
CA ILE A 68 -9.96 -7.78 7.89
C ILE A 68 -9.83 -8.09 6.40
N VAL A 69 -9.12 -7.27 5.62
CA VAL A 69 -9.01 -7.38 4.15
C VAL A 69 -8.44 -8.74 3.71
N THR A 70 -7.37 -9.21 4.34
CA THR A 70 -6.74 -10.51 4.00
C THR A 70 -7.61 -11.71 4.35
N ASN A 71 -8.49 -11.62 5.36
CA ASN A 71 -9.44 -12.68 5.69
C ASN A 71 -10.70 -12.66 4.81
N LEU A 72 -11.00 -11.55 4.10
CA LEU A 72 -12.13 -11.48 3.15
C LEU A 72 -11.91 -12.37 1.93
N GLU A 73 -10.66 -12.64 1.55
CA GLU A 73 -10.38 -13.41 0.34
C GLU A 73 -10.62 -14.91 0.45
N ASN A 74 -10.74 -15.42 1.67
CA ASN A 74 -10.95 -16.85 1.92
C ASN A 74 -12.43 -17.26 1.87
N LYS A 75 -13.36 -16.35 1.56
CA LYS A 75 -14.80 -16.64 1.52
C LYS A 75 -15.47 -16.04 0.27
N SER A 76 -16.07 -16.88 -0.56
CA SER A 76 -16.61 -16.48 -1.86
C SER A 76 -18.04 -15.88 -1.84
N GLU A 77 -18.75 -15.88 -0.70
CA GLU A 77 -20.20 -15.54 -0.66
C GLU A 77 -20.56 -14.17 -0.05
N GLU A 78 -19.61 -13.34 0.35
CA GLU A 78 -19.86 -12.30 1.37
C GLU A 78 -19.73 -10.83 0.89
N PHE A 79 -20.04 -10.51 -0.37
CA PHE A 79 -19.91 -9.13 -0.89
C PHE A 79 -20.59 -8.04 -0.01
N LYS A 80 -21.73 -8.34 0.62
CA LYS A 80 -22.43 -7.42 1.55
C LYS A 80 -21.78 -7.33 2.94
N ILE A 81 -21.20 -8.42 3.44
CA ILE A 81 -20.44 -8.40 4.70
C ILE A 81 -19.13 -7.63 4.49
N TYR A 82 -18.55 -7.72 3.29
CA TYR A 82 -17.39 -6.95 2.88
C TYR A 82 -17.67 -5.45 2.79
N GLU A 83 -18.89 -5.01 2.43
CA GLU A 83 -19.27 -3.59 2.51
C GLU A 83 -19.34 -3.10 3.96
N PHE A 84 -19.88 -3.91 4.88
CA PHE A 84 -20.01 -3.54 6.30
C PHE A 84 -18.65 -3.48 7.04
N GLU A 85 -17.79 -4.49 6.87
CA GLU A 85 -16.44 -4.49 7.44
C GLU A 85 -15.58 -3.38 6.84
N ARG A 86 -15.79 -3.07 5.56
CA ARG A 86 -15.21 -1.89 4.93
C ARG A 86 -15.70 -0.63 5.65
N VAL A 87 -17.00 -0.37 5.77
CA VAL A 87 -17.52 0.83 6.48
C VAL A 87 -16.91 1.00 7.89
N LYS A 88 -16.57 -0.09 8.57
CA LYS A 88 -15.85 -0.02 9.86
C LYS A 88 -14.41 0.52 9.76
N ILE A 89 -13.70 0.36 8.66
CA ILE A 89 -12.40 0.99 8.43
C ILE A 89 -12.61 2.46 8.00
N TRP A 90 -13.64 2.74 7.19
CA TRP A 90 -14.00 4.10 6.79
C TRP A 90 -14.40 5.00 7.98
N LYS A 91 -14.87 4.43 9.10
CA LYS A 91 -15.14 5.22 10.31
C LYS A 91 -13.89 5.97 10.81
N TYR A 92 -12.69 5.48 10.50
CA TYR A 92 -11.43 6.15 10.83
C TYR A 92 -11.08 7.27 9.83
N HIS A 93 -11.74 7.33 8.66
CA HIS A 93 -11.52 8.39 7.65
C HIS A 93 -11.76 9.80 8.22
N HIS A 94 -12.77 9.99 9.07
CA HIS A 94 -12.99 11.28 9.74
C HIS A 94 -11.90 11.63 10.76
N GLU A 95 -11.23 10.65 11.39
CA GLU A 95 -10.06 10.92 12.23
C GLU A 95 -8.84 11.39 11.39
N ILE A 96 -8.80 11.05 10.09
CA ILE A 96 -7.70 11.33 9.16
C ILE A 96 -7.75 12.76 8.58
N GLN A 97 -8.93 13.41 8.50
CA GLN A 97 -9.10 14.67 7.76
C GLN A 97 -8.58 15.94 8.46
N ASP A 98 -8.47 15.98 9.80
CA ASP A 98 -8.07 17.19 10.54
C ASP A 98 -6.62 17.12 11.09
N LYS A 99 -5.69 17.85 10.48
CA LYS A 99 -4.23 17.98 10.77
C LYS A 99 -3.37 16.72 10.53
N MET A 100 -2.34 16.84 9.68
CA MET A 100 -1.39 15.76 9.33
C MET A 100 -0.37 15.49 10.44
N SER A 101 -0.65 14.51 11.31
CA SER A 101 0.39 13.81 12.06
C SER A 101 0.86 12.58 11.26
N LEU A 102 2.09 12.11 11.49
CA LEU A 102 2.64 10.88 10.88
C LEU A 102 1.70 9.69 11.03
N ASP A 103 1.07 9.57 12.20
CA ASP A 103 0.05 8.57 12.50
C ASP A 103 -1.14 8.57 11.54
N LYS A 104 -1.63 9.77 11.18
CA LYS A 104 -2.78 9.93 10.28
C LYS A 104 -2.39 9.72 8.83
N LEU A 105 -1.16 10.11 8.48
CA LEU A 105 -0.58 9.81 7.19
C LEU A 105 -0.48 8.28 6.99
N PHE A 106 0.03 7.55 7.99
CA PHE A 106 0.13 6.10 7.95
C PHE A 106 -1.23 5.42 7.81
N LEU A 107 -2.24 5.90 8.55
CA LEU A 107 -3.62 5.47 8.37
C LEU A 107 -4.14 5.74 6.96
N ARG A 108 -3.85 6.92 6.37
CA ARG A 108 -4.27 7.27 5.02
C ARG A 108 -3.66 6.34 3.98
N VAL A 109 -2.35 6.06 4.07
CA VAL A 109 -1.65 5.09 3.20
C VAL A 109 -2.35 3.75 3.26
N SER A 110 -2.60 3.29 4.47
CA SER A 110 -3.22 2.00 4.75
C SER A 110 -4.63 1.94 4.17
N VAL A 111 -5.48 2.93 4.44
CA VAL A 111 -6.86 2.97 3.93
C VAL A 111 -6.90 3.04 2.40
N CYS A 112 -6.08 3.88 1.75
CA CYS A 112 -6.01 3.93 0.28
C CYS A 112 -5.63 2.57 -0.31
N CYS A 113 -4.68 1.85 0.29
CA CYS A 113 -4.32 0.49 -0.12
C CYS A 113 -5.38 -0.59 0.18
N PHE A 114 -6.44 -0.30 0.94
CA PHE A 114 -7.39 -1.32 1.41
C PHE A 114 -8.79 -1.21 0.80
N PHE A 115 -9.14 -0.07 0.19
CA PHE A 115 -10.54 0.33 0.13
C PHE A 115 -11.12 0.63 -1.26
N ASP A 116 -10.28 0.83 -2.28
CA ASP A 116 -10.75 1.35 -3.57
C ASP A 116 -11.48 0.33 -4.46
N GLU A 117 -11.33 -0.99 -4.25
CA GLU A 117 -12.04 -1.99 -5.06
C GLU A 117 -13.58 -1.96 -4.87
N SER A 118 -14.07 -1.39 -3.77
CA SER A 118 -15.51 -1.34 -3.44
C SER A 118 -16.29 -0.33 -4.29
N PHE A 119 -15.68 0.81 -4.57
CA PHE A 119 -16.29 1.89 -5.35
C PHE A 119 -16.03 1.69 -6.85
N ALA A 120 -14.87 1.14 -7.21
CA ALA A 120 -14.52 0.73 -8.57
C ALA A 120 -15.62 -0.12 -9.24
N ILE A 121 -16.10 -1.14 -8.51
CA ILE A 121 -17.06 -2.12 -9.03
C ILE A 121 -18.46 -1.52 -9.20
N LYS A 122 -18.84 -0.55 -8.36
CA LYS A 122 -20.19 0.05 -8.37
C LYS A 122 -20.28 1.25 -9.33
N ASP A 123 -19.20 2.03 -9.43
CA ASP A 123 -19.12 3.25 -10.24
C ASP A 123 -18.40 3.06 -11.58
N SER A 124 -18.00 1.83 -11.92
CA SER A 124 -17.22 1.50 -13.14
C SER A 124 -15.91 2.28 -13.24
N ILE A 125 -15.32 2.64 -12.10
CA ILE A 125 -14.04 3.35 -12.04
C ILE A 125 -12.95 2.29 -12.16
N HIS A 126 -12.29 2.25 -13.31
CA HIS A 126 -11.07 1.48 -13.49
C HIS A 126 -9.92 2.25 -12.83
N TYR A 127 -9.47 1.78 -11.67
CA TYR A 127 -8.25 2.30 -11.07
C TYR A 127 -7.05 1.75 -11.85
N ASN A 128 -6.18 2.65 -12.31
CA ASN A 128 -4.94 2.24 -12.96
C ASN A 128 -3.91 1.85 -11.89
N VAL A 129 -3.06 0.87 -12.19
CA VAL A 129 -1.93 0.47 -11.33
C VAL A 129 -1.05 1.67 -11.02
N GLU A 130 -0.84 2.53 -12.00
CA GLU A 130 -0.06 3.78 -11.90
C GLU A 130 -0.64 4.70 -10.82
N ASP A 131 -1.96 4.94 -10.80
CA ASP A 131 -2.59 5.84 -9.81
C ASP A 131 -2.40 5.34 -8.37
N VAL A 132 -2.44 4.02 -8.16
CA VAL A 132 -2.23 3.43 -6.83
C VAL A 132 -0.78 3.57 -6.41
N LEU A 133 0.14 3.28 -7.33
CA LEU A 133 1.56 3.38 -7.06
C LEU A 133 1.97 4.83 -6.80
N ASP A 134 1.53 5.80 -7.62
CA ASP A 134 1.80 7.22 -7.43
C ASP A 134 1.34 7.71 -6.05
N ASN A 135 0.11 7.37 -5.66
CA ASN A 135 -0.42 7.70 -4.35
C ASN A 135 0.39 7.03 -3.24
N LEU A 136 0.75 5.76 -3.39
CA LEU A 136 1.52 5.02 -2.39
C LEU A 136 2.94 5.57 -2.26
N TYR A 137 3.66 5.84 -3.35
CA TYR A 137 5.00 6.41 -3.30
C TYR A 137 5.01 7.79 -2.67
N THR A 138 4.04 8.65 -3.02
CA THR A 138 3.87 9.98 -2.41
C THR A 138 3.71 9.84 -0.90
N LEU A 139 2.82 8.94 -0.46
CA LEU A 139 2.53 8.78 0.96
C LEU A 139 3.67 8.09 1.74
N LEU A 140 4.40 7.15 1.12
CA LEU A 140 5.59 6.53 1.70
C LEU A 140 6.72 7.56 1.87
N TYR A 141 6.89 8.45 0.89
CA TYR A 141 7.86 9.54 0.96
C TYR A 141 7.55 10.51 2.09
N GLU A 142 6.28 10.91 2.22
CA GLU A 142 5.82 11.76 3.31
C GLU A 142 5.99 11.10 4.70
N LEU A 143 5.92 9.76 4.78
CA LEU A 143 6.19 9.00 6.01
C LEU A 143 7.68 8.97 6.34
N GLU A 144 8.50 8.50 5.40
CA GLU A 144 9.95 8.44 5.49
C GLU A 144 10.53 8.09 4.09
N PRO A 145 11.36 8.95 3.47
CA PRO A 145 11.86 8.76 2.10
C PRO A 145 12.49 7.39 1.82
N LYS A 146 13.17 6.79 2.81
CA LYS A 146 13.80 5.48 2.66
C LYS A 146 12.81 4.35 2.35
N LEU A 147 11.52 4.54 2.66
CA LEU A 147 10.47 3.56 2.42
C LEU A 147 10.14 3.40 0.94
N CYS A 148 10.28 4.44 0.11
CA CYS A 148 10.09 4.35 -1.34
C CYS A 148 11.00 3.29 -1.95
N LYS A 149 12.30 3.38 -1.64
CA LYS A 149 13.29 2.39 -2.10
C LYS A 149 12.99 0.98 -1.59
N GLN A 150 12.63 0.85 -0.30
CA GLN A 150 12.28 -0.45 0.29
C GLN A 150 11.04 -1.05 -0.36
N PHE A 151 10.07 -0.23 -0.75
CA PHE A 151 8.87 -0.66 -1.44
C PHE A 151 9.21 -1.14 -2.85
N THR A 152 9.95 -0.36 -3.65
CA THR A 152 10.40 -0.79 -4.98
C THR A 152 11.18 -2.09 -4.94
N ASP A 153 12.13 -2.22 -4.00
CA ASP A 153 12.88 -3.46 -3.79
C ASP A 153 11.92 -4.63 -3.44
N HIS A 154 10.85 -4.36 -2.67
CA HIS A 154 9.81 -5.35 -2.35
C HIS A 154 8.99 -5.76 -3.58
N VAL A 155 8.49 -4.81 -4.38
CA VAL A 155 7.71 -5.09 -5.59
C VAL A 155 8.53 -5.93 -6.58
N LEU A 156 9.76 -5.51 -6.86
CA LEU A 156 10.66 -6.23 -7.75
C LEU A 156 10.94 -7.65 -7.24
N SER A 157 11.13 -7.85 -5.94
CA SER A 157 11.34 -9.19 -5.37
C SER A 157 10.11 -10.08 -5.43
N SER A 158 8.90 -9.50 -5.39
CA SER A 158 7.62 -10.23 -5.39
C SER A 158 7.16 -10.60 -6.80
N ILE A 159 7.48 -9.77 -7.81
CA ILE A 159 6.99 -9.93 -9.19
C ILE A 159 8.04 -10.57 -10.11
N CYS A 160 9.33 -10.25 -9.95
CA CYS A 160 10.39 -10.75 -10.83
C CYS A 160 10.49 -12.30 -10.88
N PRO A 161 10.21 -13.07 -9.80
CA PRO A 161 10.17 -14.54 -9.89
C PRO A 161 9.07 -15.06 -10.83
N LEU A 162 7.95 -14.34 -10.99
CA LEU A 162 6.80 -14.76 -11.79
C LEU A 162 7.02 -14.56 -13.30
N GLN A 163 7.85 -13.58 -13.70
CA GLN A 163 8.17 -13.33 -15.11
C GLN A 163 9.30 -14.21 -15.65
N THR A 164 10.17 -14.76 -14.80
CA THR A 164 11.18 -15.74 -15.23
C THR A 164 10.58 -17.11 -15.61
N ASP A 165 9.43 -17.48 -15.04
CA ASP A 165 8.77 -18.76 -15.34
C ASP A 165 7.96 -18.74 -16.65
N SER A 166 7.54 -17.56 -17.13
CA SER A 166 6.87 -17.43 -18.43
C SER A 166 7.86 -17.51 -19.61
N LEU A 167 9.14 -17.16 -19.39
CA LEU A 167 10.22 -17.26 -20.37
C LEU A 167 10.82 -18.68 -20.49
N ASN A 168 10.75 -19.49 -19.43
CA ASN A 168 11.28 -20.86 -19.43
C ASN A 168 10.26 -21.94 -19.87
N LYS A 169 9.06 -21.53 -20.30
CA LYS A 169 8.01 -22.43 -20.83
C LYS A 169 7.83 -22.35 -22.35
N LYS A 170 8.83 -21.87 -23.09
CA LYS A 170 8.88 -21.99 -24.56
C LYS A 170 9.87 -23.05 -25.00
#